data_AF-A0A853J9T3-F1
#
_entry.id   AF-A0A853J9T3-F1
#
_cell.length_a   1.000
_cell.length_b   1.000
_cell.length_c   1.000
_cell.angle_alpha   90.00
_cell.angle_beta   90.00
_cell.angle_gamma   90.00
#
_symmetry.space_group_name_H-M   'P 1'
#
loop_
_entity.id
_entity.type
_entity.pdbx_description
1 polymer ?
#
loop_
_entity_poly.entity_id
_entity_poly.type
_entity_poly.pdbx_seq_one_letter_code
_entity_poly.pdbx_strand_id
1 'polypeptide(L)'
;MKEPDTSMSRLIDQIKEALTAFAGCKSPPALIGGLALAAHNVVRATRDVDFLADADDADRLHQMLLELGYRCVHRSQDAANYVRNEEGLDLLYAHRPEARRLLAAAEELTTGVGRLRVVSAEGLIGFKLQAHVNDPARTRDLDDIRALLKANRASLDMSQVRSYFALFQREELLDDLLAEPRP
;
A
#
# COMPACT_ATOMS: atom_id res chain seq x y z
N MET A 1 -27.05 -20.35 -0.23
CA MET A 1 -25.62 -20.68 -0.11
C MET A 1 -24.90 -19.76 -1.08
N LYS A 2 -24.25 -18.69 -0.60
CA LYS A 2 -23.47 -17.80 -1.49
C LYS A 2 -22.29 -18.62 -2.01
N GLU A 3 -22.13 -18.70 -3.32
CA GLU A 3 -20.89 -19.22 -3.91
C GLU A 3 -19.70 -18.47 -3.28
N PRO A 4 -18.60 -19.13 -2.93
CA PRO A 4 -17.39 -18.43 -2.54
C PRO A 4 -17.02 -17.46 -3.66
N ASP A 5 -16.80 -16.20 -3.31
CA ASP A 5 -16.50 -15.13 -4.25
C ASP A 5 -15.23 -15.50 -5.02
N THR A 6 -15.41 -15.98 -6.25
CA THR A 6 -14.35 -16.64 -7.04
C THR A 6 -13.23 -15.65 -7.39
N SER A 7 -13.50 -14.34 -7.35
CA SER A 7 -12.48 -13.30 -7.50
C SER A 7 -11.57 -13.22 -6.26
N MET A 8 -12.13 -13.29 -5.05
CA MET A 8 -11.33 -13.24 -3.81
C MET A 8 -10.39 -14.44 -3.67
N SER A 9 -10.82 -15.64 -4.06
CA SER A 9 -9.93 -16.81 -4.05
C SER A 9 -8.77 -16.65 -5.03
N ARG A 10 -9.02 -16.12 -6.24
CA ARG A 10 -7.95 -15.87 -7.23
C ARG A 10 -6.95 -14.84 -6.74
N LEU A 11 -7.41 -13.75 -6.12
CA LEU A 11 -6.55 -12.72 -5.55
C LEU A 11 -5.65 -13.29 -4.43
N ILE A 12 -6.20 -14.12 -3.55
CA ILE A 12 -5.42 -14.79 -2.49
C ILE A 12 -4.32 -15.67 -3.09
N ASP A 13 -4.64 -16.47 -4.10
CA ASP A 13 -3.67 -17.36 -4.74
C ASP A 13 -2.59 -16.55 -5.47
N GLN A 14 -2.98 -15.46 -6.13
CA GLN A 14 -2.08 -14.52 -6.76
C GLN A 14 -1.10 -13.88 -5.78
N ILE A 15 -1.59 -13.45 -4.62
CA ILE A 15 -0.74 -12.90 -3.55
C ILE A 15 0.25 -13.96 -3.08
N LYS A 16 -0.20 -15.19 -2.80
CA LYS A 16 0.70 -16.28 -2.33
C LYS A 16 1.81 -16.59 -3.33
N GLU A 17 1.50 -16.62 -4.61
CA GLU A 17 2.50 -16.84 -5.67
C GLU A 17 3.50 -15.66 -5.76
N ALA A 18 3.00 -14.42 -5.71
CA ALA A 18 3.86 -13.24 -5.69
C ALA A 18 4.78 -13.21 -4.45
N LEU A 19 4.28 -13.58 -3.27
CA LEU A 19 5.10 -13.70 -2.05
C LEU A 19 6.22 -14.74 -2.20
N THR A 20 5.99 -15.80 -2.98
CA THR A 20 7.02 -16.80 -3.25
C THR A 20 8.15 -16.18 -4.09
N ALA A 21 7.83 -15.33 -5.06
CA ALA A 21 8.83 -14.57 -5.82
C ALA A 21 9.60 -13.58 -4.93
N PHE A 22 8.93 -13.01 -3.92
CA PHE A 22 9.52 -12.03 -3.01
C PHE A 22 10.56 -12.61 -2.04
N ALA A 23 10.58 -13.93 -1.84
CA ALA A 23 11.49 -14.60 -0.89
C ALA A 23 12.98 -14.41 -1.22
N GLY A 24 13.32 -14.05 -2.45
CA GLY A 24 14.70 -13.80 -2.86
C GLY A 24 15.15 -12.33 -2.87
N CYS A 25 14.26 -11.39 -2.51
CA CYS A 25 14.59 -9.97 -2.38
C CYS A 25 15.38 -9.71 -1.10
N LYS A 26 16.26 -8.69 -1.10
CA LYS A 26 17.00 -8.30 0.11
C LYS A 26 16.05 -7.75 1.18
N SER A 27 15.11 -6.93 0.72
CA SER A 27 14.00 -6.40 1.51
C SER A 27 12.71 -6.90 0.87
N PRO A 28 12.03 -7.89 1.46
CA PRO A 28 10.80 -8.42 0.88
C PRO A 28 9.78 -7.30 0.69
N PRO A 29 9.06 -7.21 -0.44
CA PRO A 29 8.01 -6.22 -0.62
C PRO A 29 6.96 -6.22 0.51
N ALA A 30 6.42 -5.04 0.81
CA ALA A 30 5.43 -4.83 1.85
C ALA A 30 4.12 -4.32 1.24
N LEU A 31 3.00 -4.84 1.71
CA LEU A 31 1.66 -4.46 1.29
C LEU A 31 1.41 -2.99 1.64
N ILE A 32 0.91 -2.26 0.65
CA ILE A 32 0.44 -0.88 0.77
C ILE A 32 -1.01 -0.79 0.23
N GLY A 33 -1.45 0.42 -0.10
CA GLY A 33 -2.72 0.63 -0.78
C GLY A 33 -3.93 0.21 0.05
N GLY A 34 -4.97 -0.30 -0.61
CA GLY A 34 -6.23 -0.56 0.10
C GLY A 34 -6.30 -1.84 0.89
N LEU A 35 -5.60 -2.90 0.47
CA LEU A 35 -5.60 -4.15 1.22
C LEU A 35 -4.87 -3.98 2.56
N ALA A 36 -3.87 -3.09 2.61
CA ALA A 36 -3.17 -2.73 3.84
C ALA A 36 -4.05 -2.01 4.87
N LEU A 37 -5.10 -1.29 4.44
CA LEU A 37 -5.99 -0.56 5.35
C LEU A 37 -6.68 -1.48 6.37
N ALA A 38 -7.05 -2.68 5.95
CA ALA A 38 -7.74 -3.63 6.81
C ALA A 38 -6.86 -4.09 8.00
N ALA A 39 -5.53 -4.13 7.81
CA ALA A 39 -4.58 -4.44 8.88
C ALA A 39 -4.52 -3.33 9.95
N HIS A 40 -4.97 -2.12 9.60
CA HIS A 40 -4.97 -0.93 10.45
C HIS A 40 -6.39 -0.47 10.79
N ASN A 41 -7.32 -1.43 10.94
CA ASN A 41 -8.70 -1.22 11.40
C ASN A 41 -9.57 -0.35 10.47
N VAL A 42 -9.21 -0.22 9.19
CA VAL A 42 -9.97 0.53 8.19
C VAL A 42 -10.48 -0.43 7.10
N VAL A 43 -11.79 -0.55 6.98
CA VAL A 43 -12.42 -1.43 5.98
C VAL A 43 -12.64 -0.69 4.67
N ARG A 44 -12.03 -1.19 3.60
CA ARG A 44 -12.23 -0.70 2.23
C ARG A 44 -12.37 -1.87 1.27
N ALA A 45 -13.38 -1.84 0.40
CA ALA A 45 -13.44 -2.76 -0.73
C ALA A 45 -12.37 -2.39 -1.77
N THR A 46 -11.53 -3.34 -2.13
CA THR A 46 -10.53 -3.23 -3.21
C THR A 46 -10.34 -4.55 -3.92
N ARG A 47 -9.88 -4.50 -5.15
CA ARG A 47 -9.47 -5.67 -5.93
C ARG A 47 -7.99 -5.63 -6.29
N ASP A 48 -7.42 -4.44 -6.38
CA ASP A 48 -5.99 -4.28 -6.65
C ASP A 48 -5.14 -4.59 -5.42
N VAL A 49 -3.99 -5.23 -5.66
CA VAL A 49 -2.94 -5.42 -4.66
C VAL A 49 -1.76 -4.51 -4.98
N ASP A 50 -1.39 -3.70 -3.99
CA ASP A 50 -0.29 -2.75 -4.09
C ASP A 50 0.85 -3.18 -3.15
N PHE A 51 2.08 -3.18 -3.63
CA PHE A 51 3.27 -3.41 -2.81
C PHE A 51 4.28 -2.28 -2.95
N LEU A 52 4.92 -1.94 -1.84
CA LEU A 52 6.18 -1.21 -1.80
C LEU A 52 7.32 -2.21 -1.94
N ALA A 53 8.20 -2.00 -2.90
CA ALA A 53 9.38 -2.84 -3.15
C ALA A 53 10.65 -2.01 -3.17
N ASP A 54 11.80 -2.62 -2.86
CA ASP A 54 13.09 -1.95 -3.04
C ASP A 54 13.32 -1.70 -4.53
N ALA A 55 13.72 -0.47 -4.86
CA ALA A 55 14.05 -0.10 -6.24
C ALA A 55 15.20 -0.96 -6.80
N ASP A 56 16.13 -1.39 -5.95
CA ASP A 56 17.27 -2.20 -6.35
C ASP A 56 16.84 -3.62 -6.77
N ASP A 57 15.65 -4.07 -6.35
CA ASP A 57 15.05 -5.35 -6.72
C ASP A 57 14.08 -5.24 -7.93
N ALA A 58 13.93 -4.06 -8.55
CA ALA A 58 12.92 -3.79 -9.57
C ALA A 58 13.03 -4.69 -10.82
N ASP A 59 14.25 -4.87 -11.37
CA ASP A 59 14.46 -5.72 -12.55
C ASP A 59 14.22 -7.20 -12.24
N ARG A 60 14.61 -7.63 -11.04
CA ARG A 60 14.38 -9.00 -10.56
C ARG A 60 12.88 -9.28 -10.43
N LEU A 61 12.16 -8.39 -9.75
CA LEU A 61 10.71 -8.49 -9.58
C LEU A 61 9.98 -8.51 -10.92
N HIS A 62 10.44 -7.69 -11.88
CA HIS A 62 9.90 -7.69 -13.23
C HIS A 62 10.00 -9.07 -13.89
N GLN A 63 11.20 -9.67 -13.94
CA GLN A 63 11.38 -10.99 -14.54
C GLN A 63 10.53 -12.07 -13.86
N MET A 64 10.53 -12.10 -12.52
CA MET A 64 9.76 -13.10 -11.77
C MET A 64 8.25 -12.96 -12.01
N LEU A 65 7.72 -11.73 -12.09
CA LEU A 65 6.30 -11.52 -12.38
C LEU A 65 5.93 -11.98 -13.80
N LEU A 66 6.80 -11.76 -14.79
CA LEU A 66 6.59 -12.28 -16.15
C LEU A 66 6.58 -13.81 -16.18
N GLU A 67 7.50 -14.47 -15.46
CA GLU A 67 7.56 -15.93 -15.33
C GLU A 67 6.31 -16.52 -14.66
N LEU A 68 5.71 -15.77 -13.72
CA LEU A 68 4.43 -16.10 -13.08
C LEU A 68 3.21 -15.82 -13.99
N GLY A 69 3.42 -15.40 -15.24
CA GLY A 69 2.37 -15.19 -16.22
C GLY A 69 1.68 -13.83 -16.14
N TYR A 70 2.26 -12.86 -15.43
CA TYR A 70 1.77 -11.48 -15.49
C TYR A 70 2.19 -10.81 -16.79
N ARG A 71 1.34 -9.91 -17.27
CA ARG A 71 1.67 -8.96 -18.33
C ARG A 71 1.97 -7.60 -17.72
N CYS A 72 3.12 -7.03 -18.06
CA CYS A 72 3.44 -5.66 -17.71
C CYS A 72 2.56 -4.71 -18.52
N VAL A 73 1.78 -3.86 -17.84
CA VAL A 73 0.97 -2.80 -18.45
C VAL A 73 1.78 -1.51 -18.54
N HIS A 74 2.48 -1.17 -17.45
CA HIS A 74 3.32 0.00 -17.36
C HIS A 74 4.51 -0.28 -16.46
N ARG A 75 5.66 0.31 -16.77
CA ARG A 75 6.85 0.28 -15.92
C ARG A 75 7.63 1.57 -16.11
N SER A 76 8.03 2.17 -15.01
CA SER A 76 8.87 3.35 -14.94
C SER A 76 9.94 3.14 -13.86
N GLN A 77 10.73 4.19 -13.60
CA GLN A 77 11.64 4.18 -12.46
C GLN A 77 10.88 4.14 -11.14
N ASP A 78 9.74 4.84 -11.03
CA ASP A 78 9.03 5.01 -9.76
C ASP A 78 8.03 3.89 -9.46
N ALA A 79 7.41 3.29 -10.48
CA ALA A 79 6.36 2.30 -10.30
C ALA A 79 6.23 1.33 -11.49
N ALA A 80 5.53 0.22 -11.26
CA ALA A 80 5.14 -0.71 -12.30
C ALA A 80 3.76 -1.30 -12.03
N ASN A 81 3.00 -1.54 -13.09
CA ASN A 81 1.64 -2.09 -13.05
C ASN A 81 1.62 -3.38 -13.87
N TYR A 82 1.12 -4.45 -13.27
CA TYR A 82 1.03 -5.77 -13.86
C TYR A 82 -0.40 -6.27 -13.79
N VAL A 83 -0.79 -7.05 -14.78
CA VAL A 83 -2.11 -7.69 -14.80
C VAL A 83 -1.95 -9.16 -15.11
N ARG A 84 -2.68 -10.00 -14.38
CA ARG A 84 -2.83 -11.42 -14.69
C ARG A 84 -4.31 -11.78 -14.61
N ASN A 85 -4.87 -12.23 -15.73
CA ASN A 85 -6.31 -12.33 -15.92
C ASN A 85 -7.01 -10.97 -15.73
N GLU A 86 -7.84 -10.82 -14.69
CA GLU A 86 -8.59 -9.59 -14.36
C GLU A 86 -8.03 -8.86 -13.14
N GLU A 87 -7.01 -9.40 -12.48
CA GLU A 87 -6.49 -8.88 -11.21
C GLU A 87 -5.19 -8.10 -11.43
N GLY A 88 -5.12 -6.89 -10.86
CA GLY A 88 -3.98 -5.98 -10.93
C GLY A 88 -3.00 -6.16 -9.78
N LEU A 89 -1.70 -6.08 -10.08
CA LEU A 89 -0.62 -5.99 -9.10
C LEU A 89 0.23 -4.77 -9.40
N ASP A 90 0.29 -3.86 -8.44
CA ASP A 90 1.02 -2.61 -8.54
C ASP A 90 2.24 -2.64 -7.62
N LEU A 91 3.38 -2.18 -8.15
CA LEU A 91 4.62 -1.99 -7.41
C LEU A 91 4.96 -0.52 -7.38
N LEU A 92 5.15 0.01 -6.18
CA LEU A 92 5.81 1.29 -5.93
C LEU A 92 7.26 1.03 -5.52
N TYR A 93 8.22 1.71 -6.15
CA TYR A 93 9.64 1.49 -5.89
C TYR A 93 10.21 2.48 -4.86
N ALA A 94 10.82 1.94 -3.81
CA ALA A 94 11.43 2.68 -2.72
C ALA A 94 12.83 3.21 -3.09
N HIS A 95 12.89 4.38 -3.72
CA HIS A 95 14.15 5.05 -4.06
C HIS A 95 14.74 5.84 -2.90
N ARG A 96 13.88 6.56 -2.18
CA ARG A 96 14.30 7.54 -1.18
C ARG A 96 14.52 6.86 0.17
N PRO A 97 15.44 7.38 1.02
CA PRO A 97 15.71 6.83 2.34
C PRO A 97 14.45 6.61 3.20
N GLU A 98 13.48 7.53 3.14
CA GLU A 98 12.23 7.41 3.90
C GLU A 98 11.36 6.24 3.42
N ALA A 99 11.20 6.06 2.10
CA ALA A 99 10.46 4.93 1.56
C ALA A 99 11.15 3.59 1.88
N ARG A 100 12.49 3.55 1.81
CA ARG A 100 13.27 2.37 2.21
C ARG A 100 13.13 2.08 3.70
N ARG A 101 13.06 3.12 4.55
CA ARG A 101 12.80 2.98 5.98
C ARG A 101 11.41 2.40 6.25
N LEU A 102 10.38 2.87 5.56
CA LEU A 102 9.03 2.30 5.64
C LEU A 102 9.00 0.83 5.23
N LEU A 103 9.70 0.47 4.14
CA LEU A 103 9.82 -0.92 3.69
C LEU A 103 10.54 -1.80 4.72
N ALA A 104 11.62 -1.30 5.32
CA ALA A 104 12.39 -2.03 6.33
C ALA A 104 11.59 -2.21 7.64
N ALA A 105 10.81 -1.21 8.03
CA ALA A 105 10.00 -1.21 9.25
C ALA A 105 8.65 -1.94 9.09
N ALA A 106 8.28 -2.39 7.88
CA ALA A 106 7.02 -3.09 7.67
C ALA A 106 6.95 -4.41 8.47
N GLU A 107 5.80 -4.64 9.11
CA GLU A 107 5.58 -5.74 10.07
C GLU A 107 4.65 -6.79 9.49
N GLU A 108 4.76 -8.04 9.95
CA GLU A 108 3.80 -9.09 9.58
C GLU A 108 2.48 -8.90 10.32
N LEU A 109 1.43 -8.52 9.59
CA LEU A 109 0.09 -8.33 10.12
C LEU A 109 -0.90 -9.32 9.48
N THR A 110 -1.92 -9.69 10.24
CA THR A 110 -3.04 -10.48 9.74
C THR A 110 -3.94 -9.60 8.88
N THR A 111 -4.15 -10.02 7.63
CA THR A 111 -5.06 -9.36 6.68
C THR A 111 -6.20 -10.30 6.30
N GLY A 112 -7.20 -9.80 5.57
CA GLY A 112 -8.29 -10.63 5.03
C GLY A 112 -7.83 -11.74 4.07
N VAL A 113 -6.59 -11.67 3.58
CA VAL A 113 -6.01 -12.61 2.60
C VAL A 113 -4.84 -13.42 3.16
N GLY A 114 -4.50 -13.28 4.45
CA GLY A 114 -3.42 -13.99 5.12
C GLY A 114 -2.48 -13.08 5.90
N ARG A 115 -1.40 -13.64 6.46
CA ARG A 115 -0.32 -12.85 7.08
C ARG A 115 0.59 -12.29 6.01
N LEU A 116 0.74 -10.98 5.98
CA LEU A 116 1.55 -10.25 5.01
C LEU A 116 2.42 -9.22 5.72
N ARG A 117 3.57 -8.87 5.15
CA ARG A 117 4.28 -7.66 5.55
C ARG A 117 3.43 -6.46 5.15
N VAL A 118 3.13 -5.56 6.08
CA VAL A 118 2.31 -4.37 5.82
C VAL A 118 3.05 -3.15 6.35
N VAL A 119 3.07 -2.06 5.57
CA VAL A 119 3.65 -0.79 6.06
C VAL A 119 2.80 -0.23 7.20
N SER A 120 3.39 0.63 8.04
CA SER A 120 2.68 1.23 9.18
C SER A 120 1.52 2.13 8.72
N ALA A 121 0.60 2.42 9.64
CA ALA A 121 -0.53 3.31 9.37
C ALA A 121 -0.05 4.72 8.98
N GLU A 122 1.02 5.23 9.60
CA GLU A 122 1.68 6.48 9.23
C GLU A 122 2.21 6.44 7.80
N GLY A 123 2.88 5.34 7.42
CA GLY A 123 3.36 5.13 6.05
C GLY A 123 2.22 5.14 5.04
N LEU A 124 1.09 4.48 5.35
CA LEU A 124 -0.11 4.54 4.50
C LEU A 124 -0.66 5.97 4.38
N ILE A 125 -0.70 6.73 5.47
CA ILE A 125 -1.09 8.15 5.43
C ILE A 125 -0.16 8.92 4.49
N GLY A 126 1.16 8.72 4.59
CA GLY A 126 2.15 9.37 3.72
C GLY A 126 1.95 9.04 2.24
N PHE A 127 1.76 7.77 1.90
CA PHE A 127 1.52 7.35 0.50
C PHE A 127 0.21 7.90 -0.06
N LYS A 128 -0.85 7.91 0.75
CA LYS A 128 -2.15 8.46 0.34
C LYS A 128 -2.10 9.97 0.15
N LEU A 129 -1.38 10.67 1.03
CA LEU A 129 -1.18 12.10 0.90
C LEU A 129 -0.41 12.41 -0.38
N GLN A 130 0.69 11.69 -0.65
CA GLN A 130 1.44 11.85 -1.89
C GLN A 130 0.56 11.62 -3.12
N ALA A 131 -0.24 10.56 -3.12
CA ALA A 131 -1.15 10.26 -4.23
C ALA A 131 -2.18 11.38 -4.44
N HIS A 132 -2.78 11.90 -3.37
CA HIS A 132 -3.72 13.01 -3.44
C HIS A 132 -3.08 14.33 -3.88
N VAL A 133 -1.85 14.62 -3.44
CA VAL A 133 -1.10 15.82 -3.87
C VAL A 133 -0.75 15.74 -5.35
N ASN A 134 -0.36 14.56 -5.83
CA ASN A 134 -0.04 14.32 -7.25
C ASN A 134 -1.29 14.42 -8.14
N ASP A 135 -2.43 13.93 -7.65
CA ASP A 135 -3.71 14.01 -8.36
C ASP A 135 -4.86 14.36 -7.38
N PRO A 136 -5.27 15.64 -7.32
CA PRO A 136 -6.36 16.09 -6.45
C PRO A 136 -7.71 15.43 -6.73
N ALA A 137 -7.92 14.81 -7.90
CA ALA A 137 -9.15 14.07 -8.20
C ALA A 137 -9.26 12.78 -7.36
N ARG A 138 -8.17 12.32 -6.73
CA ARG A 138 -8.13 11.17 -5.82
C ARG A 138 -8.69 11.52 -4.44
N THR A 139 -9.95 11.94 -4.39
CA THR A 139 -10.65 12.30 -3.14
C THR A 139 -10.74 11.15 -2.14
N ARG A 140 -10.83 9.91 -2.64
CA ARG A 140 -10.86 8.69 -1.82
C ARG A 140 -9.61 8.54 -0.94
N ASP A 141 -8.46 9.03 -1.37
CA ASP A 141 -7.25 8.96 -0.54
C ASP A 141 -7.34 9.86 0.69
N LEU A 142 -8.05 11.00 0.62
CA LEU A 142 -8.35 11.81 1.81
C LEU A 142 -9.31 11.09 2.77
N ASP A 143 -10.31 10.39 2.25
CA ASP A 143 -11.24 9.61 3.08
C ASP A 143 -10.51 8.49 3.83
N ASP A 144 -9.58 7.82 3.16
CA ASP A 144 -8.74 6.79 3.76
C ASP A 144 -7.77 7.37 4.81
N ILE A 145 -7.15 8.55 4.56
CA ILE A 145 -6.33 9.26 5.55
C ILE A 145 -7.17 9.58 6.80
N ARG A 146 -8.37 10.14 6.61
CA ARG A 146 -9.29 10.45 7.70
C ARG A 146 -9.65 9.21 8.51
N ALA A 147 -9.94 8.09 7.82
CA ALA A 147 -10.26 6.83 8.47
C ALA A 147 -9.07 6.29 9.29
N LEU A 148 -7.86 6.33 8.74
CA LEU A 148 -6.63 5.91 9.43
C LEU A 148 -6.34 6.77 10.66
N LEU A 149 -6.43 8.09 10.54
CA LEU A 149 -6.27 9.03 11.65
C LEU A 149 -7.28 8.76 12.76
N LYS A 150 -8.54 8.50 12.41
CA LYS A 150 -9.61 8.23 13.38
C LYS A 150 -9.42 6.89 14.08
N ALA A 151 -9.17 5.84 13.32
CA ALA A 151 -9.08 4.46 13.83
C ALA A 151 -7.84 4.25 14.71
N ASN A 152 -6.73 4.94 14.40
CA ASN A 152 -5.43 4.67 15.01
C ASN A 152 -4.87 5.86 15.81
N ARG A 153 -5.67 6.91 16.10
CA ARG A 153 -5.21 8.17 16.73
C ARG A 153 -4.34 7.98 17.97
N ALA A 154 -4.64 6.97 18.80
CA ALA A 154 -3.95 6.73 20.05
C ALA A 154 -2.58 6.02 19.88
N SER A 155 -2.37 5.34 18.75
CA SER A 155 -1.14 4.58 18.47
C SER A 155 -0.26 5.24 17.42
N LEU A 156 -0.78 6.21 16.65
CA LEU A 156 -0.03 6.90 15.61
C LEU A 156 1.10 7.76 16.20
N ASP A 157 2.28 7.69 15.60
CA ASP A 157 3.32 8.70 15.79
C ASP A 157 2.94 9.97 15.03
N MET A 158 2.28 10.90 15.74
CA MET A 158 1.85 12.16 15.17
C MET A 158 2.99 13.07 14.72
N SER A 159 4.23 12.88 15.23
CA SER A 159 5.39 13.64 14.77
C SER A 159 5.79 13.20 13.36
N GLN A 160 5.77 11.89 13.11
CA GLN A 160 6.01 11.31 11.80
C GLN A 160 4.90 11.71 10.81
N VAL A 161 3.63 11.59 11.22
CA VAL A 161 2.49 12.03 10.37
C VAL A 161 2.65 13.50 9.99
N ARG A 162 2.89 14.40 10.95
CA ARG A 162 3.11 15.83 10.68
C ARG A 162 4.28 16.06 9.70
N SER A 163 5.36 15.29 9.82
CA SER A 163 6.50 15.39 8.90
C SER A 163 6.12 15.07 7.46
N TYR A 164 5.23 14.09 7.22
CA TYR A 164 4.74 13.78 5.88
C TYR A 164 3.90 14.90 5.28
N PHE A 165 3.05 15.55 6.08
CA PHE A 165 2.28 16.72 5.62
C PHE A 165 3.18 17.93 5.30
N ALA A 166 4.22 18.14 6.10
CA ALA A 166 5.20 19.19 5.85
C ALA A 166 5.98 19.02 4.54
N LEU A 167 6.29 17.78 4.13
CA LEU A 167 6.95 17.51 2.83
C LEU A 167 6.15 18.04 1.63
N PHE A 168 4.84 18.20 1.77
CA PHE A 168 3.95 18.69 0.71
C PHE A 168 3.32 20.05 1.00
N GLN A 169 3.72 20.73 2.09
CA GLN A 169 3.11 21.99 2.54
C GLN A 169 1.59 21.84 2.73
N ARG A 170 1.20 20.87 3.56
CA ARG A 170 -0.21 20.49 3.82
C ARG A 170 -0.53 20.39 5.31
N GLU A 171 0.25 21.03 6.17
CA GLU A 171 0.05 20.99 7.63
C GLU A 171 -1.34 21.48 8.04
N GLU A 172 -1.86 22.53 7.39
CA GLU A 172 -3.22 23.03 7.62
C GLU A 172 -4.29 21.95 7.34
N LEU A 173 -4.13 21.19 6.26
CA LEU A 173 -5.03 20.07 5.94
C LEU A 173 -5.02 19.00 7.05
N LEU A 174 -3.86 18.71 7.64
CA LEU A 174 -3.80 17.78 8.76
C LEU A 174 -4.54 18.34 9.99
N ASP A 175 -4.37 19.62 10.29
CA ASP A 175 -5.06 20.24 11.42
C ASP A 175 -6.58 20.22 11.23
N ASP A 176 -7.06 20.49 10.01
CA ASP A 176 -8.48 20.36 9.64
C ASP A 176 -8.99 18.93 9.84
N LEU A 177 -8.29 17.93 9.30
CA LEU A 177 -8.65 16.51 9.44
C LEU A 177 -8.67 16.05 10.91
N LEU A 178 -7.84 16.64 11.77
CA LEU A 178 -7.79 16.32 13.20
C LEU A 178 -8.87 17.02 14.04
N ALA A 179 -9.38 18.15 13.55
CA ALA A 179 -10.42 18.96 14.18
C ALA A 179 -11.84 18.47 13.88
N GLU A 180 -12.02 17.65 12.84
CA GLU A 180 -13.32 17.08 12.49
C GLU A 180 -13.95 16.31 13.69
N PRO A 181 -15.21 16.61 14.07
CA PRO A 181 -15.87 15.95 15.19
C PRO A 181 -16.04 14.44 14.94
N ARG A 182 -15.94 13.65 16.01
CA ARG A 182 -16.36 12.24 15.97
C ARG A 182 -17.89 12.23 15.72
N PRO A 183 -18.39 11.48 14.72
CA PRO A 183 -19.83 11.26 14.57
C PRO A 183 -20.39 10.55 15.80
#